data_AF-A0A952TXP7-F1
#
_entry.id   AF-A0A952TXP7-F1
#
_cell.length_a   1.000
_cell.length_b   1.000
_cell.length_c   1.000
_cell.angle_alpha   90.00
_cell.angle_beta   90.00
_cell.angle_gamma   90.00
#
_symmetry.space_group_name_H-M   'P 1'
#
loop_
_entity.id
_entity.type
_entity.pdbx_description
1 polymer ?
#
loop_
_entity_poly.entity_id
_entity_poly.type
_entity_poly.pdbx_seq_one_letter_code
_entity_poly.pdbx_strand_id
1 'polypeptide(L)'
;MTEIHIRIEGGPEVQAMLRALPPQLERSAEAAGKEFAGVVLEQDGVLAYPPTGPGSQPPAPYYQRGVGMQYSNGYNDLRSERYGASFSVSARGYRTEVGNAASYAEHLGGVKQARHMAALGWRRLIDAARSKLGEGRRIYVRWIEHGLQRLGLK
;
A
#
# COMPACT_ATOMS: atom_id res chain seq x y z
N MET A 1 15.15 -2.65 13.47
CA MET A 1 14.40 -1.85 12.48
C MET A 1 12.95 -2.28 12.56
N THR A 2 12.02 -1.35 12.75
CA THR A 2 10.59 -1.67 12.81
C THR A 2 10.04 -1.62 11.39
N GLU A 3 9.83 -2.78 10.78
CA GLU A 3 9.26 -2.92 9.44
C GLU A 3 7.74 -2.87 9.53
N ILE A 4 7.10 -2.09 8.66
CA ILE A 4 5.63 -1.99 8.63
C ILE A 4 5.12 -2.88 7.52
N HIS A 5 4.29 -3.84 7.91
CA HIS A 5 3.59 -4.73 6.99
C HIS A 5 2.12 -4.31 6.95
N ILE A 6 1.71 -3.68 5.86
CA ILE A 6 0.29 -3.43 5.62
C ILE A 6 -0.22 -4.58 4.78
N ARG A 7 -1.02 -5.41 5.45
CA ARG A 7 -1.64 -6.58 4.86
C ARG A 7 -2.96 -6.17 4.23
N ILE A 8 -3.08 -6.36 2.91
CA ILE A 8 -4.33 -6.13 2.18
C ILE A 8 -4.96 -7.50 1.98
N GLU A 9 -5.96 -7.81 2.80
CA GLU A 9 -6.73 -9.06 2.67
C GLU A 9 -8.12 -8.78 2.13
N GLY A 10 -8.60 -9.68 1.25
CA GLY A 10 -10.03 -9.79 1.00
C GLY A 10 -10.77 -10.18 2.27
N GLY A 11 -12.04 -9.77 2.38
CA GLY A 11 -12.92 -10.22 3.47
C GLY A 11 -13.08 -11.75 3.50
N PRO A 12 -13.59 -12.31 4.60
CA PRO A 12 -13.65 -13.76 4.80
C PRO A 12 -14.37 -14.52 3.68
N GLU A 13 -15.48 -13.98 3.17
CA GLU A 13 -16.27 -14.56 2.09
C GLU A 13 -15.49 -14.63 0.77
N VAL A 14 -14.76 -13.56 0.45
CA VAL A 14 -13.91 -13.50 -0.74
C VAL A 14 -12.77 -14.50 -0.63
N GLN A 15 -12.15 -14.63 0.55
CA GLN A 15 -11.11 -15.65 0.76
C GLN A 15 -11.66 -17.07 0.62
N ALA A 16 -12.86 -17.35 1.12
CA ALA A 16 -13.48 -18.66 1.02
C ALA A 16 -13.78 -19.04 -0.44
N MET A 17 -14.35 -18.11 -1.22
CA MET A 17 -14.59 -18.30 -2.65
C MET A 17 -13.29 -18.53 -3.43
N LEU A 18 -12.26 -17.76 -3.13
CA LEU A 18 -10.96 -17.89 -3.78
C LEU A 18 -10.28 -19.23 -3.43
N ARG A 19 -10.37 -19.71 -2.19
CA ARG A 19 -9.84 -21.03 -1.79
C ARG A 19 -10.55 -22.21 -2.48
N ALA A 20 -11.79 -22.02 -2.92
CA ALA A 20 -12.53 -23.04 -3.66
C ALA A 20 -12.09 -23.13 -5.13
N LEU A 21 -11.31 -22.18 -5.63
CA LEU A 21 -10.77 -22.21 -6.99
C LEU A 21 -9.61 -23.21 -7.12
N PRO A 22 -9.37 -23.75 -8.32
CA PRO A 22 -8.21 -24.61 -8.58
C PRO A 22 -6.90 -23.97 -8.08
N PRO A 23 -6.00 -24.70 -7.40
CA PRO A 23 -4.73 -24.17 -6.91
C PRO A 23 -3.87 -23.52 -8.01
N GLN A 24 -4.07 -23.93 -9.26
CA GLN A 24 -3.40 -23.35 -10.42
C GLN A 24 -3.77 -21.88 -10.65
N LEU A 25 -4.92 -21.41 -10.15
CA LEU A 25 -5.33 -20.00 -10.19
C LEU A 25 -4.68 -19.16 -9.08
N GLU A 26 -4.01 -19.76 -8.10
CA GLU A 26 -3.25 -19.02 -7.10
C GLU A 26 -2.15 -18.17 -7.74
N ARG A 27 -1.47 -18.68 -8.78
CA ARG A 27 -0.47 -17.91 -9.53
C ARG A 27 -1.07 -16.71 -10.26
N SER A 28 -2.27 -16.87 -10.80
CA SER A 28 -3.02 -15.75 -11.39
C SER A 28 -3.41 -14.72 -10.34
N ALA A 29 -3.85 -15.17 -9.16
CA ALA A 29 -4.18 -14.27 -8.05
C ALA A 29 -2.94 -13.54 -7.50
N GLU A 30 -1.78 -14.20 -7.44
CA GLU A 30 -0.52 -13.57 -7.05
C GLU A 30 -0.11 -12.47 -8.04
N ALA A 31 -0.23 -12.74 -9.34
CA ALA A 31 0.05 -11.75 -10.38
C ALA A 31 -0.93 -10.56 -10.30
N ALA A 32 -2.22 -10.84 -10.11
CA ALA A 32 -3.24 -9.81 -9.89
C ALA A 32 -2.94 -8.96 -8.65
N GLY A 33 -2.52 -9.60 -7.56
CA GLY A 33 -2.14 -8.95 -6.32
C GLY A 33 -0.98 -8.00 -6.48
N LYS A 34 0.10 -8.44 -7.15
CA LYS A 34 1.27 -7.59 -7.45
C LYS A 34 0.90 -6.41 -8.33
N GLU A 35 0.11 -6.62 -9.37
CA GLU A 35 -0.32 -5.55 -10.26
C GLU A 35 -1.21 -4.53 -9.53
N PHE A 36 -2.19 -5.02 -8.75
CA PHE A 36 -3.06 -4.15 -7.97
C PHE A 36 -2.27 -3.35 -6.92
N ALA A 37 -1.29 -3.95 -6.27
CA ALA A 37 -0.41 -3.22 -5.36
C ALA A 37 0.35 -2.09 -6.08
N GLY A 38 0.80 -2.31 -7.32
CA GLY A 38 1.39 -1.25 -8.15
C GLY A 38 0.43 -0.07 -8.34
N VAL A 39 -0.81 -0.34 -8.75
CA VAL A 39 -1.86 0.68 -8.92
C VAL A 39 -2.14 1.47 -7.63
N VAL A 40 -2.10 0.79 -6.48
CA VAL A 40 -2.29 1.44 -5.17
C VAL A 40 -1.10 2.33 -4.83
N LEU A 41 0.12 1.87 -5.10
CA LEU A 41 1.33 2.65 -4.81
C LEU A 41 1.44 3.88 -5.73
N GLU A 42 1.11 3.76 -7.00
CA GLU A 42 1.14 4.88 -7.97
C GLU A 42 0.13 6.00 -7.68
N GLN A 43 -0.75 5.81 -6.70
CA GLN A 43 -1.70 6.83 -6.31
C GLN A 43 -1.03 8.05 -5.65
N ASP A 44 -1.46 9.24 -6.06
CA ASP A 44 -1.04 10.50 -5.44
C ASP A 44 -1.23 10.48 -3.92
N GLY A 45 -0.18 10.91 -3.21
CA GLY A 45 -0.14 10.91 -1.75
C GLY A 45 0.31 9.58 -1.12
N VAL A 46 0.61 8.55 -1.91
CA VAL A 46 1.19 7.27 -1.45
C VAL A 46 2.70 7.22 -1.70
N LEU A 47 3.15 7.26 -2.95
CA LEU A 47 4.59 7.28 -3.28
C LEU A 47 5.18 8.69 -3.21
N ALA A 48 4.45 9.67 -3.75
CA ALA A 48 4.90 11.05 -3.83
C ALA A 48 4.46 11.85 -2.59
N TYR A 49 5.43 12.57 -2.00
CA TYR A 49 5.15 13.54 -0.94
C TYR A 49 4.33 14.70 -1.52
N PRO A 50 3.26 15.16 -0.85
CA PRO A 50 2.63 16.41 -1.23
C PRO A 50 3.63 17.58 -1.11
N PRO A 51 3.46 18.64 -1.93
CA PRO A 51 4.40 19.75 -1.97
C PRO A 51 4.55 20.45 -0.62
N THR A 52 5.78 20.85 -0.30
CA THR A 52 6.12 21.57 0.94
C THR A 52 5.41 22.93 1.01
N GLY A 53 4.75 23.24 2.13
CA GLY A 53 4.13 24.54 2.38
C GLY A 53 4.00 24.87 3.89
N PRO A 54 3.67 26.12 4.25
CA PRO A 54 3.62 26.56 5.66
C PRO A 54 2.62 25.78 6.54
N GLY A 55 1.60 25.18 5.92
CA GLY A 55 0.61 24.31 6.59
C GLY A 55 0.96 22.82 6.57
N SER A 56 2.06 22.41 5.94
CA SER A 56 2.44 21.00 5.80
C SER A 56 3.37 20.50 6.91
N GLN A 57 3.43 21.20 8.04
CA GLN A 57 4.17 20.81 9.25
C GLN A 57 3.17 20.33 10.33
N PRO A 58 2.98 19.01 10.47
CA PRO A 58 2.12 18.41 11.50
C PRO A 58 2.66 18.68 12.91
N PRO A 59 1.86 18.48 13.97
CA PRO A 59 2.39 18.31 15.32
C PRO A 59 3.31 17.08 15.35
N ALA A 60 4.43 17.20 16.04
CA ALA A 60 5.46 16.16 16.07
C ALA A 60 4.96 14.86 16.77
N PRO A 61 5.39 13.67 16.30
CA PRO A 61 6.40 13.46 15.26
C PRO A 61 5.86 13.67 13.84
N TYR A 62 6.62 14.39 13.01
CA TYR A 62 6.29 14.63 11.61
C TYR A 62 7.53 14.59 10.72
N TYR A 63 7.35 14.15 9.47
CA TYR A 63 8.44 14.09 8.53
C TYR A 63 8.55 15.39 7.72
N GLN A 64 9.77 15.92 7.58
CA GLN A 64 10.10 17.05 6.75
C GLN A 64 10.92 16.59 5.53
N ARG A 65 10.40 16.89 4.33
CA ARG A 65 11.06 16.52 3.06
C ARG A 65 12.47 17.13 2.98
N GLY A 66 13.43 16.32 2.55
CA GLY A 66 14.84 16.72 2.45
C GLY A 66 15.57 16.84 3.80
N VAL A 67 14.86 16.74 4.93
CA VAL A 67 15.45 16.82 6.27
C VAL A 67 15.34 15.48 7.01
N GLY A 68 14.14 15.01 7.37
CA GLY A 68 13.96 13.76 8.12
C GLY A 68 12.74 13.80 9.05
N MET A 69 12.59 12.81 9.91
CA MET A 69 11.56 12.77 10.94
C MET A 69 11.92 13.73 12.08
N GLN A 70 11.07 14.73 12.29
CA GLN A 70 11.10 15.66 13.41
C GLN A 70 10.27 15.11 14.57
N TYR A 71 10.89 14.93 15.73
CA TYR A 71 10.26 14.43 16.95
C TYR A 71 9.83 15.58 17.87
N SER A 72 8.91 15.28 18.80
CA SER A 72 8.33 16.27 19.73
C SER A 72 9.33 16.85 20.71
N ASN A 73 10.45 16.16 20.95
CA ASN A 73 11.57 16.62 21.76
C ASN A 73 12.57 17.52 20.99
N GLY A 74 12.25 17.93 19.75
CA GLY A 74 13.13 18.75 18.92
C GLY A 74 14.19 17.99 18.14
N TYR A 75 14.35 16.68 18.34
CA TYR A 75 15.29 15.85 17.58
C TYR A 75 14.83 15.62 16.14
N ASN A 76 15.75 15.68 15.18
CA ASN A 76 15.52 15.27 13.79
C ASN A 76 16.45 14.09 13.44
N ASP A 77 15.91 13.04 12.82
CA ASP A 77 16.71 11.86 12.48
C ASP A 77 17.58 12.01 11.22
N LEU A 78 17.41 13.10 10.46
CA LEU A 78 18.09 13.41 9.21
C LEU A 78 17.95 12.33 8.10
N ARG A 79 16.90 11.50 8.12
CA ARG A 79 16.71 10.34 7.21
C ARG A 79 15.66 10.58 6.14
N SER A 80 15.90 11.61 5.33
CA SER A 80 14.89 12.22 4.47
C SER A 80 14.41 11.48 3.22
N GLU A 81 14.83 10.28 2.82
CA GLU A 81 14.46 9.82 1.44
C GLU A 81 14.02 8.37 1.28
N ARG A 82 13.56 7.70 2.35
CA ARG A 82 13.27 6.26 2.22
C ARG A 82 11.83 5.92 1.91
N TYR A 83 10.85 6.75 2.23
CA TYR A 83 9.45 6.32 2.15
C TYR A 83 9.01 5.88 0.73
N GLY A 84 9.01 6.78 -0.25
CA GLY A 84 8.57 6.46 -1.62
C GLY A 84 9.42 5.41 -2.33
N ALA A 85 10.69 5.24 -1.94
CA ALA A 85 11.62 4.31 -2.59
C ALA A 85 11.71 2.92 -1.91
N SER A 86 11.14 2.74 -0.70
CA SER A 86 11.33 1.54 0.12
C SER A 86 10.09 0.67 0.25
N PHE A 87 9.18 0.73 -0.72
CA PHE A 87 8.03 -0.18 -0.74
C PHE A 87 8.43 -1.56 -1.26
N SER A 88 7.97 -2.60 -0.55
CA SER A 88 8.05 -3.99 -0.98
C SER A 88 6.63 -4.53 -1.21
N VAL A 89 6.48 -5.36 -2.23
CA VAL A 89 5.21 -6.05 -2.52
C VAL A 89 5.47 -7.54 -2.50
N SER A 90 4.77 -8.25 -1.63
CA SER A 90 4.72 -9.71 -1.63
C SER A 90 3.30 -10.17 -1.92
N ALA A 91 3.16 -11.20 -2.75
CA ALA A 91 1.88 -11.85 -2.98
C ALA A 91 2.08 -13.35 -2.86
N ARG A 92 1.19 -14.01 -2.12
CA ARG A 92 1.20 -15.46 -1.92
C ARG A 92 -0.23 -15.98 -1.91
N GLY A 93 -0.56 -16.83 -2.88
CA GLY A 93 -1.93 -17.22 -3.18
C GLY A 93 -2.85 -16.00 -3.32
N TYR A 94 -3.86 -15.92 -2.45
CA TYR A 94 -4.88 -14.87 -2.47
C TYR A 94 -4.59 -13.69 -1.54
N ARG A 95 -3.38 -13.63 -0.97
CA ARG A 95 -2.97 -12.52 -0.11
C ARG A 95 -1.95 -11.66 -0.82
N THR A 96 -2.08 -10.35 -0.69
CA THR A 96 -1.06 -9.38 -1.05
C THR A 96 -0.67 -8.55 0.19
N GLU A 97 0.63 -8.44 0.45
CA GLU A 97 1.20 -7.61 1.51
C GLU A 97 2.08 -6.53 0.87
N VAL A 98 1.85 -5.28 1.30
CA VAL A 98 2.65 -4.12 0.91
C VAL A 98 3.40 -3.67 2.16
N GLY A 99 4.72 -3.76 2.11
CA GLY A 99 5.62 -3.36 3.19
C GLY A 99 6.31 -2.04 2.90
N ASN A 100 6.75 -1.34 3.94
CA ASN A 100 7.68 -0.21 3.80
C ASN A 100 8.75 -0.26 4.89
N ALA A 101 10.02 -0.17 4.48
CA ALA A 101 11.17 -0.28 5.38
C ALA A 101 11.54 1.03 6.09
N ALA A 102 10.89 2.15 5.79
CA ALA A 102 11.11 3.40 6.49
C ALA A 102 10.54 3.32 7.91
N SER A 103 11.36 3.63 8.91
CA SER A 103 10.97 3.60 10.34
C SER A 103 9.77 4.49 10.67
N TYR A 104 9.50 5.48 9.82
CA TYR A 104 8.41 6.44 9.96
C TYR A 104 7.19 6.16 9.06
N ALA A 105 7.21 5.10 8.25
CA ALA A 105 6.13 4.82 7.29
C ALA A 105 4.74 4.71 7.95
N GLU A 106 4.67 4.31 9.22
CA GLU A 106 3.43 4.10 9.96
C GLU A 106 2.69 5.42 10.20
N HIS A 107 3.45 6.51 10.33
CA HIS A 107 2.95 7.86 10.52
C HIS A 107 2.63 8.56 9.20
N LEU A 108 3.08 8.00 8.06
CA LEU A 108 2.89 8.58 6.73
C LEU A 108 1.78 7.91 5.94
N GLY A 109 1.73 6.58 5.88
CA GLY A 109 0.68 5.85 5.17
C GLY A 109 0.12 4.65 5.93
N GLY A 110 0.53 4.49 7.19
CA GLY A 110 0.00 3.49 8.12
C GLY A 110 -1.21 3.98 8.92
N VAL A 111 -1.62 3.20 9.91
CA VAL A 111 -2.80 3.50 10.72
C VAL A 111 -2.57 4.65 11.71
N LYS A 112 -1.30 4.95 12.04
CA LYS A 112 -0.94 6.10 12.89
C LYS A 112 -0.82 7.43 12.13
N GLN A 113 -1.13 7.46 10.83
CA GLN A 113 -1.19 8.72 10.10
C GLN A 113 -2.23 9.66 10.73
N ALA A 114 -1.81 10.88 11.07
CA ALA A 114 -2.70 11.87 11.66
C ALA A 114 -3.80 12.28 10.66
N ARG A 115 -5.04 12.41 11.12
CA ARG A 115 -6.21 12.66 10.25
C ARG A 115 -6.09 13.89 9.36
N HIS A 116 -5.47 14.97 9.86
CA HIS A 116 -5.30 16.22 9.11
C HIS A 116 -4.30 16.10 7.95
N MET A 117 -3.45 15.05 7.93
CA MET A 117 -2.53 14.79 6.82
C MET A 117 -3.26 14.52 5.51
N ALA A 118 -4.46 13.94 5.58
CA ALA A 118 -5.31 13.75 4.40
C ALA A 118 -5.66 15.08 3.72
N ALA A 119 -5.90 16.14 4.48
CA ALA A 119 -6.17 17.48 3.94
C ALA A 119 -4.94 18.10 3.26
N LEU A 120 -3.75 17.63 3.63
CA LEU A 120 -2.47 18.03 3.03
C LEU A 120 -2.08 17.14 1.83
N GLY A 121 -2.95 16.24 1.39
CA GLY A 121 -2.74 15.38 0.23
C GLY A 121 -2.07 14.04 0.53
N TRP A 122 -1.82 13.70 1.79
CA TRP A 122 -1.30 12.38 2.15
C TRP A 122 -2.39 11.31 2.12
N ARG A 123 -2.04 10.08 1.76
CA ARG A 123 -2.97 8.95 1.81
C ARG A 123 -2.41 7.76 2.58
N ARG A 124 -3.27 7.16 3.41
CA ARG A 124 -3.00 5.83 3.96
C ARG A 124 -3.11 4.79 2.85
N LEU A 125 -2.25 3.78 2.90
CA LEU A 125 -2.27 2.68 1.93
C LEU A 125 -3.63 1.98 1.86
N ILE A 126 -4.31 1.83 3.00
CA ILE A 126 -5.64 1.23 3.03
C ILE A 126 -6.71 2.09 2.37
N ASP A 127 -6.61 3.42 2.47
CA ASP A 127 -7.56 4.33 1.84
C ASP A 127 -7.30 4.41 0.33
N ALA A 128 -6.03 4.38 -0.07
CA ALA A 128 -5.62 4.26 -1.47
C ALA A 128 -6.19 2.97 -2.09
N ALA A 129 -5.94 1.82 -1.45
CA ALA A 129 -6.49 0.53 -1.85
C ALA A 129 -8.02 0.53 -1.97
N ARG A 130 -8.72 1.11 -0.98
CA ARG A 130 -10.18 1.25 -0.99
C ARG A 130 -10.68 2.08 -2.17
N SER A 131 -10.00 3.19 -2.48
CA SER A 131 -10.38 4.05 -3.60
C SER A 131 -10.17 3.39 -4.97
N LYS A 132 -9.32 2.36 -5.03
CA LYS A 132 -8.99 1.60 -6.23
C LYS A 132 -9.71 0.26 -6.34
N LEU A 133 -10.66 -0.07 -5.46
CA LEU A 133 -11.33 -1.38 -5.46
C LEU A 133 -11.99 -1.75 -6.79
N GLY A 134 -12.60 -0.79 -7.49
CA GLY A 134 -13.20 -1.04 -8.81
C GLY A 134 -12.15 -1.44 -9.87
N GLU A 135 -10.98 -0.81 -9.83
CA GLU A 135 -9.85 -1.14 -10.69
C GLU A 135 -9.21 -2.47 -10.30
N GLY A 136 -9.01 -2.70 -9.00
CA GLY A 136 -8.57 -3.98 -8.46
C GLY A 136 -9.47 -5.13 -8.89
N ARG A 137 -10.79 -4.98 -8.82
CA ARG A 137 -11.74 -6.00 -9.32
C ARG A 137 -11.48 -6.35 -10.78
N ARG A 138 -11.27 -5.35 -11.64
CA ARG A 138 -11.00 -5.58 -13.08
C ARG A 138 -9.69 -6.33 -13.29
N ILE A 139 -8.63 -5.96 -12.56
CA ILE A 139 -7.33 -6.64 -12.60
C ILE A 139 -7.48 -8.11 -12.20
N TYR A 140 -8.13 -8.38 -11.07
CA TYR A 140 -8.33 -9.74 -10.57
C TYR A 140 -9.16 -10.59 -11.53
N VAL A 141 -10.29 -10.06 -12.04
CA VAL A 141 -11.11 -10.77 -13.02
C VAL A 141 -10.30 -11.14 -14.25
N ARG A 142 -9.56 -10.20 -14.84
CA ARG A 142 -8.74 -10.44 -16.03
C ARG A 142 -7.70 -11.54 -15.81
N TRP A 143 -7.01 -11.52 -14.67
CA TRP A 143 -6.00 -12.55 -14.34
C TRP A 143 -6.59 -13.93 -14.09
N ILE A 144 -7.75 -14.00 -13.42
CA ILE A 144 -8.47 -15.25 -13.21
C ILE A 144 -8.98 -15.80 -14.54
N GLU A 145 -9.55 -14.97 -15.41
CA GLU A 145 -9.99 -15.39 -16.76
C GLU A 145 -8.83 -15.91 -17.60
N HIS A 146 -7.71 -15.20 -17.61
CA HIS A 146 -6.50 -15.66 -18.29
C HIS A 146 -5.99 -16.99 -17.70
N GLY A 147 -6.07 -17.16 -16.37
CA GLY A 147 -5.75 -18.42 -15.71
C GLY A 147 -6.67 -19.56 -16.14
N LEU A 148 -7.97 -19.33 -16.19
CA LEU A 148 -8.98 -20.30 -16.63
C LEU A 148 -8.76 -20.73 -18.09
N GLN A 149 -8.47 -19.78 -18.99
CA GLN A 149 -8.15 -20.07 -20.39
C GLN A 149 -6.90 -20.95 -20.52
N ARG A 150 -5.84 -20.65 -19.76
CA ARG A 150 -4.62 -21.49 -19.75
C ARG A 150 -4.84 -22.91 -19.24
N LEU A 151 -5.88 -23.11 -18.43
CA LEU A 151 -6.27 -24.42 -17.91
C LEU A 151 -7.30 -25.14 -18.79
N GLY A 152 -7.78 -24.52 -19.87
CA GLY A 152 -8.83 -25.08 -20.73
C GLY A 152 -10.20 -25.15 -20.05
N LEU A 153 -10.44 -24.34 -19.02
CA LEU A 153 -11.69 -24.31 -18.24
C LEU A 153 -12.69 -23.25 -18.72
N LYS A 154 -12.32 -22.46 -19.73
CA LYS A 154 -13.15 -21.44 -20.39
C LYS A 154 -12.67 -21.23 -21.82
#